data_AF-A0A9E5FT04-F1
#
_entry.id   AF-A0A9E5FT04-F1
#
_cell.length_a   1.000
_cell.length_b   1.000
_cell.length_c   1.000
_cell.angle_alpha   90.00
_cell.angle_beta   90.00
_cell.angle_gamma   90.00
#
_symmetry.space_group_name_H-M   'P 1'
#
loop_
_entity.id
_entity.type
_entity.pdbx_description
1 polymer ?
#
loop_
_entity_poly.entity_id
_entity_poly.type
_entity_poly.pdbx_seq_one_letter_code
_entity_poly.pdbx_strand_id
1 'polypeptide(L)'
;MAVTTSKLLWCTIRYKKETGNWWVKENSDPKHYDPDGLGILDPYQFPWVLDMMDPLREYGLSNEILEAAFVPFQVHSIDKDEVVRLARVAEHILDSEEKLFALPNIKDGDNGSYADFLEHIMRLRVKLINDTIKLEQKLTVEDVDEQLSELRNQAMIEGRDIHPFEEITDILEFVPAGHEVPSEDDDDDKPSRTVSPEEEIGDLPEVEDDEKLDKEFEGKLKWDEDEERPEESEEGEEGGNSGRRR
;
A
#
# COMPACT_ATOMS: atom_id res chain seq x y z
N MET A 1 32.65 1.36 2.29
CA MET A 1 31.55 1.40 1.31
C MET A 1 30.69 2.60 1.66
N ALA A 2 30.34 3.45 0.69
CA ALA A 2 29.54 4.63 0.97
C ALA A 2 28.12 4.17 1.31
N VAL A 3 27.73 4.31 2.57
CA VAL A 3 26.33 4.16 3.00
C VAL A 3 25.61 5.35 2.38
N THR A 4 24.98 5.14 1.21
CA THR A 4 24.13 6.16 0.60
C THR A 4 22.90 6.29 1.49
N THR A 5 22.90 7.26 2.39
CA THR A 5 21.71 7.61 3.17
C THR A 5 20.60 7.97 2.17
N SER A 6 19.49 7.24 2.19
CA SER A 6 18.32 7.53 1.35
C SER A 6 17.92 8.98 1.53
N LYS A 7 17.78 9.72 0.42
CA LYS A 7 17.34 11.13 0.46
C LYS A 7 15.83 11.26 0.40
N LEU A 8 15.12 10.14 0.48
CA LEU A 8 13.68 10.10 0.44
C LEU A 8 13.10 10.72 1.71
N LEU A 9 12.56 11.94 1.57
CA LEU A 9 11.95 12.77 2.61
C LEU A 9 10.49 13.14 2.29
N TRP A 10 10.15 13.23 1.01
CA TRP A 10 8.81 13.53 0.53
C TRP A 10 8.54 12.82 -0.80
N CYS A 11 7.26 12.59 -1.08
CA CYS A 11 6.74 12.20 -2.39
C CYS A 11 5.40 12.89 -2.67
N THR A 12 5.00 12.92 -3.93
CA THR A 12 3.65 13.29 -4.36
C THR A 12 3.02 12.07 -5.01
N ILE A 13 1.73 11.88 -4.76
CA ILE A 13 0.99 10.71 -5.24
C ILE A 13 -0.28 11.17 -5.97
N ARG A 14 -0.76 10.31 -6.86
CA ARG A 14 -2.01 10.48 -7.60
C ARG A 14 -2.81 9.19 -7.58
N TYR A 15 -4.12 9.32 -7.53
CA TYR A 15 -5.01 8.18 -7.65
C TYR A 15 -5.24 7.85 -9.12
N LYS A 16 -4.98 6.61 -9.54
CA LYS A 16 -5.31 6.13 -10.89
C LYS A 16 -6.64 5.38 -10.83
N LYS A 17 -7.72 6.05 -11.27
CA LYS A 17 -9.10 5.51 -11.27
C LYS A 17 -9.23 4.15 -11.97
N GLU A 18 -8.51 3.96 -13.08
CA GLU A 18 -8.51 2.71 -13.86
C GLU A 18 -8.06 1.49 -13.02
N THR A 19 -7.07 1.70 -12.15
CA THR A 19 -6.50 0.63 -11.30
C THR A 19 -7.06 0.62 -9.88
N GLY A 20 -7.81 1.64 -9.48
CA GLY A 20 -8.26 1.82 -8.09
C GLY A 20 -7.14 2.03 -7.07
N ASN A 21 -5.94 2.44 -7.50
CA ASN A 21 -4.73 2.45 -6.67
C ASN A 21 -3.99 3.80 -6.68
N TRP A 22 -3.16 4.01 -5.66
CA TRP A 22 -2.32 5.19 -5.51
C TRP A 22 -0.92 4.97 -6.09
N TRP A 23 -0.43 5.95 -6.85
CA TRP A 23 0.85 5.86 -7.53
C TRP A 23 1.69 7.09 -7.27
N VAL A 24 3.00 6.90 -7.10
CA VAL A 24 3.96 7.99 -6.96
C VAL A 24 4.02 8.76 -8.29
N LYS A 25 3.99 10.09 -8.19
CA LYS A 25 4.15 11.01 -9.31
C LYS A 25 5.56 11.61 -9.33
N GLU A 26 6.02 12.08 -8.18
CA GLU A 26 7.37 12.63 -7.99
C GLU A 26 7.85 12.31 -6.58
N ASN A 27 9.16 12.22 -6.40
CA ASN A 27 9.74 12.08 -5.07
C ASN A 27 11.11 12.75 -4.96
N SER A 28 11.58 12.84 -3.72
CA SER A 28 12.84 13.48 -3.34
C SER A 28 14.10 12.66 -3.63
N ASP A 29 13.98 11.40 -4.02
CA ASP A 29 15.11 10.52 -4.35
C ASP A 29 14.83 9.64 -5.60
N PRO A 30 14.59 10.26 -6.77
CA PRO A 30 14.15 9.55 -7.97
C PRO A 30 15.21 8.61 -8.55
N LYS A 31 16.44 8.67 -8.03
CA LYS A 31 17.52 7.76 -8.42
C LYS A 31 17.31 6.35 -7.86
N HIS A 32 16.77 6.25 -6.64
CA HIS A 32 16.54 4.98 -5.96
C HIS A 32 15.06 4.58 -5.99
N TYR A 33 14.17 5.54 -6.18
CA TYR A 33 12.72 5.34 -6.27
C TYR A 33 12.25 5.93 -7.60
N ASP A 34 12.33 5.18 -8.68
CA ASP A 34 11.77 5.63 -9.97
C ASP A 34 10.26 5.86 -9.79
N PRO A 35 9.71 7.04 -10.07
CA PRO A 35 8.27 7.26 -9.97
C PRO A 35 7.45 6.45 -10.98
N ASP A 36 8.04 6.05 -12.11
CA ASP A 36 7.32 5.30 -13.14
C ASP A 36 7.02 3.87 -12.64
N GLY A 37 5.74 3.52 -12.59
CA GLY A 37 5.26 2.25 -12.03
C GLY A 37 5.44 2.06 -10.52
N LEU A 38 5.78 3.10 -9.75
CA LEU A 38 5.92 2.97 -8.30
C LEU A 38 4.59 3.19 -7.57
N GLY A 39 3.96 2.10 -7.15
CA GLY A 39 2.77 2.11 -6.31
C GLY A 39 3.07 2.38 -4.83
N ILE A 40 2.03 2.74 -4.08
CA ILE A 40 2.11 3.00 -2.64
C ILE A 40 0.83 2.49 -1.97
N LEU A 41 0.97 1.81 -0.83
CA LEU A 41 -0.21 1.36 -0.09
C LEU A 41 -0.85 2.54 0.62
N ASP A 42 -2.17 2.65 0.50
CA ASP A 42 -2.95 3.63 1.24
C ASP A 42 -3.18 3.20 2.71
N PRO A 43 -3.69 4.11 3.57
CA PRO A 43 -3.92 3.82 4.99
C PRO A 43 -4.95 2.73 5.30
N TYR A 44 -5.68 2.21 4.31
CA TYR A 44 -6.62 1.10 4.46
C TYR A 44 -6.03 -0.20 3.90
N GLN A 45 -5.24 -0.12 2.82
CA GLN A 45 -4.57 -1.28 2.23
C GLN A 45 -3.56 -1.90 3.19
N PHE A 46 -2.72 -1.10 3.86
CA PHE A 46 -1.68 -1.64 4.73
C PHE A 46 -2.24 -2.40 5.94
N PRO A 47 -3.21 -1.86 6.72
CA PRO A 47 -3.84 -2.63 7.80
C PRO A 47 -4.51 -3.92 7.32
N TRP A 48 -5.16 -3.90 6.16
CA TRP A 48 -5.76 -5.11 5.59
C TRP A 48 -4.72 -6.17 5.22
N VAL A 49 -3.57 -5.75 4.69
CA VAL A 49 -2.42 -6.65 4.47
C VAL A 49 -1.93 -7.24 5.79
N LEU A 50 -1.86 -6.45 6.88
CA LEU A 50 -1.46 -6.96 8.20
C LEU A 50 -2.43 -8.04 8.71
N ASP A 51 -3.74 -7.86 8.51
CA ASP A 51 -4.76 -8.82 8.90
C ASP A 51 -4.61 -10.15 8.11
N MET A 52 -4.38 -10.08 6.79
CA MET A 52 -4.12 -11.29 5.99
C MET A 52 -2.84 -12.01 6.36
N MET A 53 -1.85 -11.28 6.86
CA MET A 53 -0.59 -11.83 7.32
C MET A 53 -0.65 -12.43 8.72
N ASP A 54 -1.73 -12.21 9.48
CA ASP A 54 -1.86 -12.67 10.86
C ASP A 54 -1.65 -14.19 11.01
N PRO A 55 -2.20 -15.06 10.14
CA PRO A 55 -1.92 -16.51 10.19
C PRO A 55 -0.44 -16.86 10.03
N LEU A 56 0.36 -16.03 9.35
CA LEU A 56 1.78 -16.25 9.15
C LEU A 56 2.61 -16.01 10.42
N ARG A 57 2.04 -15.36 11.45
CA ARG A 57 2.73 -15.14 12.74
C ARG A 57 3.15 -16.46 13.40
N GLU A 58 2.30 -17.48 13.34
CA GLU A 58 2.60 -18.81 13.88
C GLU A 58 3.79 -19.49 13.18
N TYR A 59 4.09 -19.06 11.95
CA TYR A 59 5.16 -19.61 11.11
C TYR A 59 6.47 -18.82 11.19
N GLY A 60 6.51 -17.75 11.99
CA GLY A 60 7.68 -16.91 12.20
C GLY A 60 7.68 -15.62 11.38
N LEU A 61 6.52 -14.97 11.22
CA LEU A 61 6.48 -13.61 10.67
C LEU A 61 7.36 -12.66 11.49
N SER A 62 8.19 -11.86 10.80
CA SER A 62 9.18 -11.00 11.41
C SER A 62 8.74 -9.55 11.27
N ASN A 63 8.43 -8.91 12.40
CA ASN A 63 8.12 -7.47 12.43
C ASN A 63 9.30 -6.63 11.94
N GLU A 64 10.55 -7.05 12.21
CA GLU A 64 11.73 -6.31 11.75
C GLU A 64 11.83 -6.27 10.22
N ILE A 65 11.53 -7.39 9.54
CA ILE A 65 11.51 -7.45 8.07
C ILE A 65 10.37 -6.59 7.53
N LEU A 66 9.18 -6.73 8.12
CA LEU A 66 7.99 -5.98 7.74
C LEU A 66 8.18 -4.46 7.91
N GLU A 67 8.73 -4.00 9.03
CA GLU A 67 9.02 -2.58 9.27
C GLU A 67 10.07 -2.03 8.30
N ALA A 68 11.12 -2.81 8.00
CA ALA A 68 12.16 -2.39 7.06
C ALA A 68 11.62 -2.28 5.61
N ALA A 69 10.58 -3.04 5.28
CA ALA A 69 10.01 -3.13 3.94
C ALA A 69 9.25 -1.88 3.49
N PHE A 70 8.80 -1.04 4.43
CA PHE A 70 7.97 0.12 4.12
C PHE A 70 8.53 1.42 4.69
N VAL A 71 8.50 2.47 3.89
CA VAL A 71 8.78 3.83 4.31
C VAL A 71 7.45 4.52 4.62
N PRO A 72 7.20 4.92 5.87
CA PRO A 72 5.93 5.54 6.25
C PRO A 72 5.86 7.00 5.85
N PHE A 73 4.68 7.40 5.40
CA PHE A 73 4.38 8.75 4.93
C PHE A 73 3.04 9.25 5.48
N GLN A 74 3.00 10.52 5.88
CA GLN A 74 1.79 11.21 6.30
C GLN A 74 1.38 12.25 5.26
N VAL A 75 0.08 12.53 5.16
CA VAL A 75 -0.44 13.61 4.31
C VAL A 75 0.03 14.96 4.82
N HIS A 76 0.74 15.70 3.98
CA HIS A 76 1.16 17.07 4.27
C HIS A 76 0.18 18.09 3.68
N SER A 77 -0.25 17.90 2.44
CA SER A 77 -1.22 18.79 1.78
C SER A 77 -1.86 18.11 0.58
N ILE A 78 -3.02 18.61 0.17
CA ILE A 78 -3.73 18.17 -1.05
C ILE A 78 -3.76 19.35 -2.02
N ASP A 79 -3.19 19.16 -3.20
CA ASP A 79 -3.17 20.16 -4.27
C ASP A 79 -4.48 20.10 -5.08
N LYS A 80 -4.77 21.17 -5.84
CA LYS A 80 -6.04 21.32 -6.59
C LYS A 80 -6.24 20.28 -7.71
N ASP A 81 -5.17 19.63 -8.15
CA ASP A 81 -5.19 18.64 -9.24
C ASP A 81 -5.35 17.20 -8.71
N GLU A 82 -5.94 17.02 -7.51
CA GLU A 82 -6.07 15.73 -6.80
C GLU A 82 -4.70 15.06 -6.51
N VAL A 83 -3.62 15.84 -6.55
CA VAL A 83 -2.27 15.39 -6.18
C VAL A 83 -2.10 15.56 -4.68
N VAL A 84 -1.77 14.48 -3.99
CA VAL A 84 -1.52 14.49 -2.55
C VAL A 84 -0.02 14.58 -2.31
N ARG A 85 0.41 15.53 -1.49
CA ARG A 85 1.79 15.65 -1.03
C ARG A 85 1.96 14.91 0.28
N LEU A 86 2.97 14.07 0.34
CA LEU A 86 3.30 13.26 1.48
C LEU A 86 4.66 13.66 2.06
N ALA A 87 4.75 13.70 3.39
CA ALA A 87 5.99 13.89 4.12
C ALA A 87 6.35 12.60 4.85
N ARG A 88 7.63 12.19 4.75
CA ARG A 88 8.12 11.02 5.45
C ARG A 88 8.08 11.27 6.95
N VAL A 89 7.60 10.29 7.70
CA VAL A 89 7.62 10.31 9.17
C VAL A 89 8.69 9.37 9.71
N ALA A 90 9.12 9.61 10.96
CA ALA A 90 10.10 8.78 11.65
C ALA A 90 9.46 7.66 12.47
N GLU A 91 8.14 7.66 12.61
CA GLU A 91 7.38 6.69 13.39
C GLU A 91 7.40 5.31 12.72
N HIS A 92 7.33 4.26 13.54
CA HIS A 92 7.23 2.89 13.05
C HIS A 92 5.82 2.65 12.52
N ILE A 93 5.73 2.10 11.30
CA ILE A 93 4.44 1.92 10.62
C ILE A 93 3.50 0.93 11.34
N LEU A 94 4.05 0.03 12.17
CA LEU A 94 3.28 -0.95 12.94
C LEU A 94 2.74 -0.40 14.27
N ASP A 95 3.39 0.62 14.83
CA ASP A 95 3.06 1.19 16.14
C ASP A 95 2.26 2.50 16.04
N SER A 96 2.13 3.05 14.83
CA SER A 96 1.44 4.32 14.58
C SER A 96 -0.08 4.16 14.69
N GLU A 97 -0.71 5.03 15.48
CA GLU A 97 -2.18 5.20 15.48
C GLU A 97 -2.67 6.10 14.33
N GLU A 98 -1.75 6.78 13.64
CA GLU A 98 -2.07 7.65 12.51
C GLU A 98 -2.29 6.87 11.21
N LYS A 99 -3.08 7.47 10.31
CA LYS A 99 -3.31 6.96 8.96
C LYS A 99 -2.11 7.25 8.05
N LEU A 100 -1.22 6.27 7.94
CA LEU A 100 0.01 6.38 7.15
C LEU A 100 -0.12 5.68 5.80
N PHE A 101 0.51 6.26 4.78
CA PHE A 101 0.80 5.60 3.52
C PHE A 101 2.10 4.79 3.66
N ALA A 102 2.13 3.59 3.07
CA ALA A 102 3.27 2.69 3.12
C ALA A 102 3.93 2.57 1.75
N LEU A 103 5.07 3.26 1.56
CA LEU A 103 5.84 3.14 0.32
C LEU A 103 6.80 1.95 0.39
N PRO A 104 6.80 1.02 -0.58
CA PRO A 104 7.80 -0.03 -0.66
C PRO A 104 9.24 0.51 -0.62
N ASN A 105 10.06 -0.05 0.27
CA ASN A 105 11.47 0.30 0.40
C ASN A 105 12.33 -0.45 -0.64
N ILE A 106 12.27 0.03 -1.89
CA ILE A 106 12.95 -0.55 -3.06
C ILE A 106 14.34 0.04 -3.34
N LYS A 107 14.91 0.76 -2.37
CA LYS A 107 16.13 1.56 -2.56
C LYS A 107 17.31 0.78 -3.15
N ASP A 108 17.42 -0.50 -2.78
CA ASP A 108 18.48 -1.40 -3.20
C ASP A 108 17.97 -2.47 -4.22
N GLY A 109 16.85 -2.17 -4.89
CA GLY A 109 16.23 -2.99 -5.94
C GLY A 109 15.91 -4.41 -5.46
N ASP A 110 16.39 -5.41 -6.20
CA ASP A 110 16.21 -6.84 -5.91
C ASP A 110 16.88 -7.31 -4.60
N ASN A 111 17.74 -6.48 -4.00
CA ASN A 111 18.35 -6.74 -2.69
C ASN A 111 17.84 -5.74 -1.63
N GLY A 112 16.70 -5.09 -1.89
CA GLY A 112 16.07 -4.14 -0.99
C GLY A 112 15.21 -4.82 0.07
N SER A 113 14.93 -4.10 1.15
CA SER A 113 14.12 -4.61 2.26
C SER A 113 12.70 -5.02 1.87
N TYR A 114 12.14 -4.42 0.81
CA TYR A 114 10.86 -4.87 0.27
C TYR A 114 10.96 -6.23 -0.45
N ALA A 115 12.04 -6.51 -1.18
CA ALA A 115 12.27 -7.82 -1.78
C ALA A 115 12.45 -8.92 -0.72
N ASP A 116 13.24 -8.63 0.33
CA ASP A 116 13.40 -9.51 1.50
C ASP A 116 12.05 -9.83 2.15
N PHE A 117 11.16 -8.84 2.21
CA PHE A 117 9.80 -8.99 2.72
C PHE A 117 8.94 -9.90 1.87
N LEU A 118 8.92 -9.71 0.54
CA LEU A 118 8.17 -10.58 -0.38
C LEU A 118 8.66 -12.04 -0.29
N GLU A 119 9.98 -12.25 -0.26
CA GLU A 119 10.55 -13.59 -0.06
C GLU A 119 10.13 -14.18 1.29
N HIS A 120 10.18 -13.38 2.37
CA HIS A 120 9.80 -13.81 3.70
C HIS A 120 8.34 -14.27 3.76
N ILE A 121 7.40 -13.46 3.29
CA ILE A 121 5.97 -13.84 3.31
C ILE A 121 5.68 -15.03 2.40
N MET A 122 6.37 -15.16 1.26
CA MET A 122 6.23 -16.31 0.36
C MET A 122 6.68 -17.61 1.04
N ARG A 123 7.84 -17.58 1.70
CA ARG A 123 8.34 -18.74 2.47
C ARG A 123 7.38 -19.14 3.58
N LEU A 124 6.75 -18.18 4.25
CA LEU A 124 5.76 -18.47 5.29
C LEU A 124 4.45 -18.99 4.71
N ARG A 125 3.97 -18.42 3.60
CA ARG A 125 2.79 -18.90 2.88
C ARG A 125 2.94 -20.34 2.45
N VAL A 126 4.09 -20.72 1.87
CA VAL A 126 4.37 -22.11 1.46
C VAL A 126 4.30 -23.06 2.65
N LYS A 127 4.82 -22.67 3.82
CA LYS A 127 4.69 -23.49 5.04
C LYS A 127 3.24 -23.63 5.47
N LEU A 128 2.49 -22.53 5.52
CA LEU A 128 1.06 -22.52 5.88
C LEU A 128 0.26 -23.45 4.96
N ILE A 129 0.46 -23.34 3.64
CA ILE A 129 -0.23 -24.18 2.65
C ILE A 129 0.11 -25.65 2.87
N ASN A 130 1.39 -25.99 3.01
CA ASN A 130 1.81 -27.39 3.20
C ASN A 130 1.28 -28.01 4.50
N ASP A 131 1.03 -27.20 5.53
CA ASP A 131 0.49 -27.66 6.80
C ASP A 131 -1.05 -27.72 6.79
N THR A 132 -1.70 -26.89 5.98
CA THR A 132 -3.17 -26.79 5.90
C THR A 132 -3.76 -27.72 4.84
N ILE A 133 -3.10 -27.87 3.69
CA ILE A 133 -3.58 -28.61 2.51
C ILE A 133 -2.78 -29.91 2.37
N LYS A 134 -3.50 -31.03 2.19
CA LYS A 134 -2.89 -32.34 1.91
C LYS A 134 -2.55 -32.47 0.43
N LEU A 135 -1.38 -31.96 0.06
CA LEU A 135 -0.85 -32.08 -1.30
C LEU A 135 -0.20 -33.46 -1.52
N GLU A 136 -0.23 -33.96 -2.76
CA GLU A 136 0.49 -35.19 -3.14
C GLU A 136 2.01 -35.00 -3.04
N GLN A 137 2.49 -33.81 -3.41
CA GLN A 137 3.87 -33.36 -3.26
C GLN A 137 3.88 -32.02 -2.53
N LYS A 138 4.86 -31.83 -1.65
CA LYS A 138 4.98 -30.56 -0.92
C LYS A 138 5.29 -29.44 -1.90
N LEU A 139 4.54 -28.35 -1.78
CA LEU A 139 4.80 -27.12 -2.49
C LEU A 139 6.15 -26.55 -2.03
N THR A 140 6.98 -26.12 -2.96
CA THR A 140 8.24 -25.44 -2.68
C THR A 140 8.12 -23.94 -2.93
N VAL A 141 9.09 -23.18 -2.43
CA VAL A 141 9.17 -21.73 -2.69
C VAL A 141 9.44 -21.48 -4.17
N GLU A 142 10.26 -22.32 -4.80
CA GLU A 142 10.58 -22.24 -6.23
C GLU A 142 9.33 -22.43 -7.10
N ASP A 143 8.43 -23.36 -6.74
CA ASP A 143 7.17 -23.59 -7.48
C ASP A 143 6.23 -22.37 -7.45
N VAL A 144 6.19 -21.66 -6.32
CA VAL A 144 5.37 -20.45 -6.16
C VAL A 144 6.02 -19.28 -6.88
N ASP A 145 7.33 -19.11 -6.72
CA ASP A 145 8.09 -18.04 -7.36
C ASP A 145 8.02 -18.13 -8.90
N GLU A 146 8.09 -19.34 -9.47
CA GLU A 146 7.94 -19.55 -10.91
C GLU A 146 6.57 -19.06 -11.40
N GLN A 147 5.48 -19.47 -10.75
CA GLN A 147 4.12 -19.07 -11.12
C GLN A 147 3.88 -17.56 -10.96
N LEU A 148 4.35 -16.97 -9.85
CA LEU A 148 4.24 -15.53 -9.65
C LEU A 148 5.10 -14.76 -10.66
N SER A 149 6.28 -15.27 -11.01
CA SER A 149 7.12 -14.67 -12.05
C SER A 149 6.45 -14.73 -13.42
N GLU A 150 5.69 -15.78 -13.75
CA GLU A 150 4.91 -15.86 -14.98
C GLU A 150 3.82 -14.77 -15.02
N LEU A 151 3.08 -14.59 -13.92
CA LEU A 151 2.06 -13.53 -13.80
C LEU A 151 2.69 -12.13 -13.98
N ARG A 152 3.84 -11.90 -13.33
CA ARG A 152 4.56 -10.62 -13.43
C ARG A 152 5.08 -10.36 -14.84
N ASN A 153 5.63 -11.38 -15.50
CA ASN A 153 6.09 -11.29 -16.88
C ASN A 153 4.94 -11.01 -17.84
N GLN A 154 3.77 -11.61 -17.61
CA GLN A 154 2.57 -11.34 -18.41
C GLN A 154 2.13 -9.87 -18.27
N ALA A 155 2.06 -9.35 -17.04
CA ALA A 155 1.75 -7.94 -16.81
C ALA A 155 2.75 -7.00 -17.52
N MET A 156 4.05 -7.33 -17.47
CA MET A 156 5.09 -6.58 -18.18
C MET A 156 4.91 -6.60 -19.70
N ILE A 157 4.57 -7.76 -20.30
CA ILE A 157 4.29 -7.88 -21.74
C ILE A 157 3.09 -7.01 -22.13
N GLU A 158 2.09 -6.94 -21.26
CA GLU A 158 0.91 -6.10 -21.44
C GLU A 158 1.17 -4.60 -21.13
N GLY A 159 2.38 -4.25 -20.69
CA GLY A 159 2.77 -2.88 -20.34
C GLY A 159 2.08 -2.34 -19.09
N ARG A 160 1.68 -3.23 -18.17
CA ARG A 160 1.01 -2.89 -16.91
C ARG A 160 2.00 -2.92 -15.75
N ASP A 161 2.03 -1.83 -15.00
CA ASP A 161 2.73 -1.77 -13.71
C ASP A 161 1.98 -2.59 -12.67
N ILE A 162 2.71 -3.34 -11.84
CA ILE A 162 2.15 -4.15 -10.77
C ILE A 162 2.18 -3.33 -9.48
N HIS A 163 1.03 -3.20 -8.84
CA HIS A 163 0.94 -2.46 -7.59
C HIS A 163 1.49 -3.31 -6.43
N PRO A 164 2.19 -2.75 -5.42
CA PRO A 164 2.66 -3.51 -4.27
C PRO A 164 1.54 -4.23 -3.51
N PHE A 165 0.33 -3.69 -3.53
CA PHE A 165 -0.84 -4.38 -2.98
C PHE A 165 -1.09 -5.72 -3.69
N GLU A 166 -1.05 -5.71 -5.03
CA GLU A 166 -1.21 -6.89 -5.88
C GLU A 166 -0.08 -7.89 -5.66
N GLU A 167 1.18 -7.44 -5.61
CA GLU A 167 2.32 -8.33 -5.35
C GLU A 167 2.19 -9.08 -4.01
N ILE A 168 1.69 -8.38 -2.99
CA ILE A 168 1.52 -8.95 -1.65
C ILE A 168 0.31 -9.89 -1.63
N THR A 169 -0.82 -9.50 -2.21
CA THR A 169 -2.02 -10.34 -2.28
C THR A 169 -1.79 -11.59 -3.09
N ASP A 170 -1.09 -11.50 -4.22
CA ASP A 170 -0.78 -12.65 -5.07
C ASP A 170 -0.02 -13.73 -4.29
N ILE A 171 0.86 -13.33 -3.38
CA ILE A 171 1.54 -14.25 -2.46
C ILE A 171 0.58 -14.76 -1.39
N LEU A 172 -0.11 -13.86 -0.68
CA LEU A 172 -0.90 -14.22 0.51
C LEU A 172 -2.16 -15.02 0.17
N GLU A 173 -2.71 -14.85 -1.02
CA GLU A 173 -3.88 -15.54 -1.54
C GLU A 173 -3.51 -16.72 -2.44
N PHE A 174 -2.22 -16.97 -2.69
CA PHE A 174 -1.79 -18.09 -3.53
C PHE A 174 -2.43 -19.41 -3.08
N VAL A 175 -3.05 -20.11 -4.04
CA VAL A 175 -3.63 -21.45 -3.86
C VAL A 175 -3.07 -22.38 -4.93
N PRO A 176 -2.58 -23.59 -4.56
CA PRO A 176 -2.15 -24.58 -5.55
C PRO A 176 -3.28 -24.99 -6.50
N ALA A 177 -2.94 -25.25 -7.76
CA ALA A 177 -3.89 -25.70 -8.77
C ALA A 177 -4.73 -26.90 -8.28
N GLY A 178 -6.04 -26.85 -8.51
CA GLY A 178 -7.00 -27.87 -8.09
C GLY A 178 -7.45 -27.79 -6.63
N HIS A 179 -6.98 -26.79 -5.88
CA HIS A 179 -7.44 -26.49 -4.52
C HIS A 179 -8.17 -25.14 -4.41
N GLU A 180 -8.49 -24.52 -5.56
CA GLU A 180 -9.31 -23.32 -5.66
C GLU A 180 -10.68 -23.57 -5.00
N VAL A 181 -11.10 -22.64 -4.13
CA VAL A 181 -12.45 -22.68 -3.55
C VAL A 181 -13.40 -22.10 -4.58
N PRO A 182 -14.48 -22.79 -4.99
CA PRO A 182 -15.48 -22.21 -5.87
C PRO A 182 -16.04 -20.95 -5.20
N SER A 183 -15.89 -19.81 -5.86
CA SER A 183 -16.54 -18.57 -5.43
C SER A 183 -18.06 -18.76 -5.49
N GLU A 184 -18.82 -18.17 -4.56
CA GLU A 184 -20.30 -18.22 -4.59
C GLU A 184 -20.91 -17.53 -5.84
N ASP A 185 -20.07 -16.87 -6.65
CA ASP A 185 -20.39 -16.31 -7.97
C ASP A 185 -20.02 -17.24 -9.16
N ASP A 186 -19.44 -18.43 -8.91
CA ASP A 186 -19.24 -19.47 -9.94
C ASP A 186 -20.51 -20.33 -10.07
N ASP A 187 -21.57 -19.73 -10.60
CA ASP A 187 -22.59 -20.51 -11.31
C ASP A 187 -21.91 -21.17 -12.53
N ASP A 188 -21.90 -22.51 -12.51
CA ASP A 188 -21.48 -23.46 -13.56
C ASP A 188 -21.44 -22.87 -15.00
N ASP A 189 -20.27 -22.40 -15.45
CA ASP A 189 -19.73 -22.48 -16.84
C ASP A 189 -18.55 -21.51 -17.11
N LYS A 190 -17.54 -21.45 -16.23
CA LYS A 190 -16.23 -20.90 -16.61
C LYS A 190 -15.11 -21.90 -16.31
N PRO A 191 -14.36 -22.38 -17.33
CA PRO A 191 -13.19 -23.19 -17.06
C PRO A 191 -12.14 -22.36 -16.30
N SER A 192 -11.45 -23.05 -15.39
CA SER A 192 -10.30 -22.59 -14.62
C SER A 192 -9.40 -21.65 -15.43
N ARG A 193 -8.97 -20.56 -14.78
CA ARG A 193 -8.20 -19.46 -15.36
C ARG A 193 -6.89 -19.96 -15.98
N THR A 194 -6.97 -20.33 -17.25
CA THR A 194 -5.82 -20.45 -18.16
C THR A 194 -6.02 -19.48 -19.32
N VAL A 195 -5.19 -18.43 -19.34
CA VAL A 195 -4.73 -17.60 -20.47
C VAL A 195 -5.80 -16.97 -21.38
N SER A 196 -5.81 -15.64 -21.46
CA SER A 196 -6.48 -14.84 -22.51
C SER A 196 -6.08 -15.34 -23.92
N PRO A 197 -6.98 -15.21 -24.92
CA PRO A 197 -6.93 -14.01 -25.75
C PRO A 197 -8.31 -13.46 -26.14
N GLU A 198 -8.36 -12.13 -26.21
CA GLU A 198 -9.20 -11.24 -27.02
C GLU A 198 -10.59 -11.71 -27.55
N GLU A 199 -11.56 -10.82 -27.33
CA GLU A 199 -12.94 -10.74 -27.88
C GLU A 199 -14.07 -11.29 -26.99
N GLU A 200 -14.58 -10.43 -26.10
CA GLU A 200 -16.03 -10.21 -25.99
C GLU A 200 -16.32 -8.83 -25.37
N ILE A 201 -16.32 -7.77 -26.19
CA ILE A 201 -17.00 -6.53 -25.85
C ILE A 201 -18.49 -6.80 -26.09
N GLY A 202 -19.22 -7.10 -25.02
CA GLY A 202 -20.67 -7.33 -25.03
C GLY A 202 -21.36 -6.52 -23.94
N ASP A 203 -21.98 -5.40 -24.34
CA ASP A 203 -23.01 -4.59 -23.65
C ASP A 203 -22.91 -4.41 -22.12
N LEU A 204 -22.20 -3.36 -21.71
CA LEU A 204 -22.46 -2.69 -20.43
C LEU A 204 -23.61 -1.68 -20.61
N PRO A 205 -24.64 -1.68 -19.75
CA PRO A 205 -25.71 -0.69 -19.84
C PRO A 205 -25.18 0.73 -19.56
N GLU A 206 -25.62 1.71 -20.35
CA GLU A 206 -25.39 3.14 -20.10
C GLU A 206 -25.93 3.51 -18.70
N VAL A 207 -25.03 3.81 -17.77
CA VAL A 207 -25.40 4.38 -16.47
C VAL A 207 -25.69 5.87 -16.65
N GLU A 208 -26.97 6.21 -16.64
CA GLU A 208 -27.48 7.57 -16.52
C GLU A 208 -27.08 8.21 -15.17
N ASP A 209 -26.57 9.44 -15.30
CA ASP A 209 -26.51 10.57 -14.34
C ASP A 209 -25.61 10.50 -13.09
N ASP A 210 -24.47 11.19 -13.25
CA ASP A 210 -23.37 11.58 -12.33
C ASP A 210 -23.77 12.41 -11.08
N GLU A 211 -25.03 12.82 -10.90
CA GLU A 211 -25.38 13.81 -9.85
C GLU A 211 -25.64 13.21 -8.45
N LYS A 212 -25.61 11.87 -8.29
CA LYS A 212 -25.86 11.20 -7.01
C LYS A 212 -24.61 10.84 -6.22
N LEU A 213 -23.45 10.70 -6.86
CA LEU A 213 -22.19 10.34 -6.18
C LEU A 213 -21.59 11.54 -5.42
N ASP A 214 -21.80 12.77 -5.88
CA ASP A 214 -21.27 13.98 -5.25
C ASP A 214 -21.81 14.21 -3.83
N LYS A 215 -23.08 13.86 -3.57
CA LYS A 215 -23.71 14.07 -2.26
C LYS A 215 -23.26 13.06 -1.20
N GLU A 216 -22.74 11.91 -1.63
CA GLU A 216 -22.23 10.89 -0.72
C GLU A 216 -20.78 11.19 -0.30
N PHE A 217 -20.02 11.90 -1.15
CA PHE A 217 -18.66 12.35 -0.87
C PHE A 217 -18.61 13.52 0.15
N GLU A 218 -19.52 14.51 0.03
CA GLU A 218 -19.58 15.63 0.99
C GLU A 218 -20.09 15.23 2.39
N GLY A 219 -20.86 14.15 2.49
CA GLY A 219 -21.42 13.68 3.76
C GLY A 219 -20.42 12.94 4.67
N LYS A 220 -19.37 12.32 4.12
CA LYS A 220 -18.35 11.59 4.89
C LYS A 220 -17.18 12.46 5.38
N LEU A 221 -17.11 13.72 4.95
CA LEU A 221 -15.99 14.64 5.21
C LEU A 221 -16.28 15.73 6.26
N LYS A 222 -17.43 15.69 6.94
CA LYS A 222 -17.71 16.53 8.10
C LYS A 222 -17.61 15.72 9.37
N TRP A 223 -16.42 15.73 9.97
CA TRP A 223 -16.25 15.39 11.37
C TRP A 223 -16.26 16.69 12.18
N ASP A 224 -17.09 16.68 13.22
CA ASP A 224 -17.53 17.82 14.03
C ASP A 224 -16.35 18.67 14.54
N GLU A 225 -16.32 19.92 14.08
CA GLU A 225 -15.44 20.97 14.56
C GLU A 225 -16.04 21.54 15.86
N ASP A 226 -15.90 20.81 16.98
CA ASP A 226 -16.29 21.31 18.29
C ASP A 226 -15.35 20.75 19.37
N GLU A 227 -14.24 21.47 19.62
CA GLU A 227 -13.61 21.58 20.95
C GLU A 227 -12.62 22.77 20.97
N GLU A 228 -13.16 23.91 21.41
CA GLU A 228 -12.58 25.02 22.17
C GLU A 228 -11.08 25.40 21.95
N ARG A 229 -10.86 26.53 21.26
CA ARG A 229 -9.61 27.30 21.32
C ARG A 229 -9.42 27.91 22.72
N PRO A 230 -8.25 27.79 23.36
CA PRO A 230 -7.91 28.69 24.46
C PRO A 230 -7.50 30.06 23.90
N GLU A 231 -8.11 31.11 24.44
CA GLU A 231 -7.89 32.51 24.10
C GLU A 231 -6.45 32.96 24.40
N GLU A 232 -5.88 33.75 23.48
CA GLU A 232 -4.61 34.46 23.65
C GLU A 232 -4.69 35.41 24.85
N SER A 233 -3.82 35.21 25.84
CA SER A 233 -3.62 36.14 26.93
C SER A 233 -2.86 37.39 26.44
N GLU A 234 -3.56 38.53 26.43
CA GLU A 234 -3.01 39.87 26.24
C GLU A 234 -2.01 40.23 27.36
N GLU A 235 -0.73 40.39 27.02
CA GLU A 235 0.26 41.03 27.91
C GLU A 235 0.06 42.55 27.91
N GLY A 236 -0.60 43.05 28.95
CA GLY A 236 -0.61 44.47 29.30
C GLY A 236 0.59 44.82 30.19
N GLU A 237 1.61 45.48 29.65
CA GLU A 237 2.61 46.20 30.45
C GLU A 237 2.38 47.72 30.35
N GLU A 238 1.68 48.27 31.34
CA GLU A 238 1.82 49.67 31.75
C GLU A 238 2.15 49.74 33.26
N GLY A 239 3.17 50.55 33.60
CA GLY A 239 3.13 51.33 34.84
C GLY A 239 4.22 51.10 35.89
N GLY A 240 5.42 51.61 35.60
CA GLY A 240 6.24 52.48 36.46
C GLY A 240 6.39 52.25 37.97
N ASN A 241 7.64 52.18 38.45
CA ASN A 241 8.00 52.85 39.70
C ASN A 241 9.39 53.49 39.65
N SER A 242 9.37 54.78 39.97
CA SER A 242 10.47 55.69 40.25
C SER A 242 11.37 55.27 41.43
N GLY A 243 12.68 55.48 41.30
CA GLY A 243 13.65 55.19 42.38
C GLY A 243 15.00 55.90 42.26
N ARG A 244 14.99 57.21 42.01
CA ARG A 244 15.97 58.27 42.36
C ARG A 244 17.42 57.88 42.78
N ARG A 245 18.36 58.25 41.89
CA ARG A 245 19.74 58.79 42.10
C ARG A 245 20.18 59.08 43.55
N ARG A 246 21.32 58.51 43.97
CA ARG A 246 22.64 59.14 44.20
C ARG A 246 23.54 58.24 45.04
#